data_AF-A0A3B0PBL0-F1
#
_entry.id   AF-A0A3B0PBL0-F1
#
_cell.length_a   1.000
_cell.length_b   1.000
_cell.length_c   1.000
_cell.angle_alpha   90.00
_cell.angle_beta   90.00
_cell.angle_gamma   90.00
#
_symmetry.space_group_name_H-M   'P 1'
#
loop_
_entity.id
_entity.type
_entity.pdbx_description
1 polymer ?
#
loop_
_entity_poly.entity_id
_entity_poly.type
_entity_poly.pdbx_seq_one_letter_code
_entity_poly.pdbx_strand_id
1 'polypeptide(L)'
;MIKDLLDKKYLEKEENKKFLETNLPSFIKAMFKDEILNKIFPNQLKNLLLNKVSIEKEFDVITKKISVILLNENKQKEYFKNSNFDNFVKNLFIDTKEEIIDLFAEAIKQIKKDKKIFTKTVKEITEELKNVYQIKNKEHIDAIEYLFQHLIESLDFNKDKKDDLSYQLLDLLAKTILNNLDNNQQINKKFFESLALDNKDGINKNNHVFFKLVSYTPNHIKNLDQEKYNKGMVYLGASLVKIDKFLDPKEINNLNKNKDSLFTFIKNLSEAETNELLNDQGKKNIQDFISLIIDDGLNNGLIKSMLNKLGNYLVVSPLINYIKSNNLETKILELNSEFNSIEQLISTW
;
A
#
# COMPACT_ATOMS: atom_id res chain seq x y z
N MET A 1 22.46 -28.54 -8.26
CA MET A 1 21.93 -28.82 -9.61
C MET A 1 22.16 -27.67 -10.59
N ILE A 2 21.45 -26.53 -10.53
CA ILE A 2 21.67 -25.41 -11.48
C ILE A 2 23.12 -24.90 -11.44
N LYS A 3 23.72 -24.77 -10.24
CA LYS A 3 25.15 -24.38 -10.10
C LYS A 3 26.10 -25.41 -10.75
N ASP A 4 25.76 -26.69 -10.71
CA ASP A 4 26.58 -27.77 -11.27
C ASP A 4 26.43 -27.85 -12.80
N LEU A 5 25.23 -27.57 -13.32
CA LEU A 5 24.95 -27.49 -14.76
C LEU A 5 25.55 -26.24 -15.42
N LEU A 6 25.75 -25.18 -14.63
CA LEU A 6 26.31 -23.90 -15.06
C LEU A 6 27.76 -23.72 -14.60
N ASP A 7 28.45 -24.81 -14.26
CA ASP A 7 29.87 -24.76 -13.94
C ASP A 7 30.67 -24.25 -15.15
N LYS A 8 31.69 -23.44 -14.88
CA LYS A 8 32.57 -22.82 -15.88
C LYS A 8 33.14 -23.85 -16.85
N LYS A 9 33.62 -24.98 -16.33
CA LYS A 9 34.19 -26.06 -17.15
C LYS A 9 33.18 -26.65 -18.13
N TYR A 10 31.89 -26.68 -17.77
CA TYR A 10 30.84 -27.16 -18.65
C TYR A 10 30.52 -26.14 -19.75
N LEU A 11 30.53 -24.85 -19.42
CA LEU A 11 30.23 -23.74 -20.32
C LEU A 11 31.39 -23.35 -21.27
N GLU A 12 32.62 -23.80 -21.00
CA GLU A 12 33.79 -23.62 -21.88
C GLU A 12 33.62 -24.30 -23.26
N LYS A 13 32.78 -25.34 -23.35
CA LYS A 13 32.45 -25.99 -24.62
C LYS A 13 31.33 -25.25 -25.33
N GLU A 14 31.62 -24.74 -26.53
CA GLU A 14 30.65 -23.95 -27.34
C GLU A 14 29.34 -24.71 -27.61
N GLU A 15 29.42 -26.02 -27.86
CA GLU A 15 28.26 -26.90 -28.07
C GLU A 15 27.34 -26.94 -26.84
N ASN A 16 27.92 -27.11 -25.65
CA ASN A 16 27.18 -27.11 -24.38
C ASN A 16 26.53 -25.76 -24.11
N LYS A 17 27.25 -24.67 -24.40
CA LYS A 17 26.72 -23.31 -24.25
C LYS A 17 25.52 -23.08 -25.18
N LYS A 18 25.62 -23.41 -26.48
CA LYS A 18 24.51 -23.31 -27.44
C LYS A 18 23.32 -24.19 -27.04
N PHE A 19 23.58 -25.40 -26.54
CA PHE A 19 22.54 -26.29 -26.03
C PHE A 19 21.77 -25.63 -24.87
N LEU A 20 22.48 -25.06 -23.89
CA LEU A 20 21.86 -24.40 -22.75
C LEU A 20 21.14 -23.10 -23.14
N GLU A 21 21.72 -22.27 -24.02
CA GLU A 21 21.07 -21.07 -24.54
C GLU A 21 19.71 -21.39 -25.19
N THR A 22 19.61 -22.56 -25.82
CA THR A 22 18.38 -23.01 -26.49
C THR A 22 17.37 -23.65 -25.52
N ASN A 23 17.84 -24.47 -24.58
CA ASN A 23 16.96 -25.36 -23.81
C ASN A 23 16.76 -24.95 -22.34
N LEU A 24 17.65 -24.15 -21.77
CA LEU A 24 17.57 -23.73 -20.36
C LEU A 24 16.24 -23.04 -20.00
N PRO A 25 15.63 -22.19 -20.85
CA PRO A 25 14.31 -21.61 -20.54
C PRO A 25 13.24 -22.69 -20.33
N SER A 26 13.21 -23.69 -21.21
CA SER A 26 12.29 -24.82 -21.13
C SER A 26 12.54 -25.67 -19.88
N PHE A 27 13.81 -25.91 -19.53
CA PHE A 27 14.15 -26.62 -18.30
C PHE A 27 13.70 -25.87 -17.05
N ILE A 28 13.96 -24.56 -16.99
CA ILE A 28 13.54 -23.71 -15.86
C ILE A 28 12.02 -23.71 -15.74
N LYS A 29 11.32 -23.54 -16.86
CA LYS A 29 9.86 -23.60 -16.91
C LYS A 29 9.32 -24.94 -16.45
N ALA A 30 9.86 -26.05 -16.95
CA ALA A 30 9.39 -27.39 -16.58
C ALA A 30 9.61 -27.71 -15.09
N MET A 31 10.72 -27.25 -14.53
CA MET A 31 11.14 -27.61 -13.16
C MET A 31 10.66 -26.63 -12.09
N PHE A 32 10.45 -25.35 -12.42
CA PHE A 32 10.25 -24.28 -11.43
C PHE A 32 9.09 -23.33 -11.75
N LYS A 33 8.22 -23.67 -12.73
CA LYS A 33 7.11 -22.77 -13.12
C LYS A 33 6.27 -22.36 -11.92
N ASP A 34 5.83 -23.32 -11.11
CA ASP A 34 4.94 -23.04 -9.99
C ASP A 34 5.65 -22.24 -8.89
N GLU A 35 6.91 -22.56 -8.57
CA GLU A 35 7.72 -21.83 -7.60
C GLU A 35 7.93 -20.37 -8.02
N ILE A 36 8.27 -20.13 -9.29
CA ILE A 36 8.46 -18.78 -9.83
C ILE A 36 7.12 -18.03 -9.77
N LEU A 37 6.03 -18.64 -10.24
CA LEU A 37 4.71 -18.01 -10.23
C LEU A 37 4.21 -17.73 -8.81
N ASN A 38 4.47 -18.61 -7.84
CA ASN A 38 4.06 -18.39 -6.45
C ASN A 38 4.83 -17.26 -5.78
N LYS A 39 6.08 -17.00 -6.20
CA LYS A 39 6.86 -15.85 -5.73
C LYS A 39 6.43 -14.54 -6.40
N ILE A 40 6.08 -14.56 -7.70
CA ILE A 40 5.56 -13.38 -8.41
C ILE A 40 4.12 -13.04 -7.98
N PHE A 41 3.28 -14.06 -7.82
CA PHE A 41 1.86 -13.98 -7.44
C PHE A 41 1.59 -14.67 -6.11
N PRO A 42 1.91 -14.02 -4.98
CA PRO A 42 1.64 -14.59 -3.67
C PRO A 42 0.13 -14.74 -3.43
N ASN A 43 -0.30 -15.95 -3.04
CA ASN A 43 -1.63 -16.34 -2.56
C ASN A 43 -2.82 -15.61 -3.21
N GLN A 44 -3.23 -14.48 -2.63
CA GLN A 44 -4.37 -13.66 -3.04
C GLN A 44 -4.23 -13.11 -4.46
N LEU A 45 -3.02 -12.65 -4.84
CA LEU A 45 -2.75 -12.16 -6.19
C LEU A 45 -2.90 -13.24 -7.26
N LYS A 46 -2.63 -14.51 -6.91
CA LYS A 46 -2.83 -15.66 -7.80
C LYS A 46 -4.31 -15.84 -8.14
N ASN A 47 -5.17 -15.72 -7.13
CA ASN A 47 -6.62 -15.80 -7.30
C ASN A 47 -7.18 -14.57 -8.02
N LEU A 48 -6.72 -13.38 -7.65
CA LEU A 48 -7.18 -12.10 -8.19
C LEU A 48 -6.81 -11.95 -9.67
N LEU A 49 -5.61 -12.35 -10.06
CA LEU A 49 -5.07 -12.15 -11.41
C LEU A 49 -4.86 -13.47 -12.13
N LEU A 50 -3.88 -14.27 -11.68
CA LEU A 50 -3.32 -15.39 -12.46
C LEU A 50 -4.38 -16.41 -12.91
N ASN A 51 -5.28 -16.80 -12.01
CA ASN A 51 -6.29 -17.84 -12.30
C ASN A 51 -7.39 -17.39 -13.28
N LYS A 52 -7.39 -16.12 -13.71
CA LYS A 52 -8.42 -15.53 -14.58
C LYS A 52 -7.93 -15.30 -16.02
N VAL A 53 -6.65 -15.50 -16.29
CA VAL A 53 -5.99 -15.10 -17.55
C VAL A 53 -4.96 -16.11 -18.01
N SER A 54 -4.55 -16.00 -19.27
CA SER A 54 -3.41 -16.74 -19.80
C SER A 54 -2.18 -15.86 -19.82
N ILE A 55 -1.11 -16.27 -19.14
CA ILE A 55 0.16 -15.53 -19.03
C ILE A 55 1.33 -16.26 -19.70
N GLU A 56 1.05 -17.33 -20.46
CA GLU A 56 2.09 -18.28 -20.87
C GLU A 56 3.19 -17.62 -21.70
N LYS A 57 2.81 -16.68 -22.58
CA LYS A 57 3.75 -15.95 -23.43
C LYS A 57 4.66 -15.03 -22.63
N GLU A 58 4.11 -14.28 -21.69
CA GLU A 58 4.85 -13.37 -20.83
C GLU A 58 5.74 -14.15 -19.86
N PHE A 59 5.28 -15.31 -19.39
CA PHE A 59 6.08 -16.21 -18.57
C PHE A 59 7.27 -16.81 -19.35
N ASP A 60 7.11 -17.10 -20.64
CA ASP A 60 8.21 -17.52 -21.51
C ASP A 60 9.29 -16.45 -21.63
N VAL A 61 8.91 -15.17 -21.65
CA VAL A 61 9.86 -14.05 -21.66
C VAL A 61 10.65 -14.00 -20.34
N ILE A 62 9.99 -14.19 -19.20
CA ILE A 62 10.64 -14.24 -17.88
C ILE A 62 11.65 -15.40 -17.82
N THR A 63 11.24 -16.61 -18.18
CA THR A 63 12.12 -17.80 -18.11
C THR A 63 13.30 -17.68 -19.08
N LYS A 64 13.10 -17.05 -20.24
CA LYS A 64 14.19 -16.71 -21.16
C LYS A 64 15.15 -15.70 -20.54
N LYS A 65 14.65 -14.65 -19.89
CA LYS A 65 15.49 -13.65 -19.21
C LYS A 65 16.30 -14.26 -18.07
N ILE A 66 15.68 -15.10 -17.24
CA ILE A 66 16.37 -15.86 -16.20
C ILE A 66 17.52 -16.68 -16.82
N SER A 67 17.26 -17.39 -17.92
CA SER A 67 18.27 -18.21 -18.59
C SER A 67 19.45 -17.37 -19.08
N VAL A 68 19.19 -16.21 -19.68
CA VAL A 68 20.24 -15.27 -20.10
C VAL A 68 21.09 -14.79 -18.92
N ILE A 69 20.44 -14.45 -17.79
CA ILE A 69 21.14 -14.04 -16.56
C ILE A 69 22.02 -15.17 -16.04
N LEU A 70 21.47 -16.39 -15.97
CA LEU A 70 22.15 -17.56 -15.46
C LEU A 70 23.27 -18.06 -16.36
N LEU A 71 23.27 -17.74 -17.66
CA LEU A 71 24.36 -18.10 -18.59
C LEU A 71 25.46 -17.02 -18.69
N ASN A 72 25.24 -15.85 -18.12
CA ASN A 72 26.22 -14.77 -18.11
C ASN A 72 27.23 -14.96 -16.96
N GLU A 73 28.50 -15.18 -17.30
CA GLU A 73 29.56 -15.50 -16.33
C GLU A 73 29.75 -14.43 -15.24
N ASN A 74 29.62 -13.14 -15.58
CA ASN A 74 29.79 -12.06 -14.63
C ASN A 74 28.63 -12.03 -13.62
N LYS A 75 27.42 -12.27 -14.11
CA LYS A 75 26.21 -12.36 -13.30
C LYS A 75 26.20 -13.61 -12.43
N GLN A 76 26.59 -14.78 -12.96
CA GLN A 76 26.74 -16.02 -12.20
C GLN A 76 27.59 -15.85 -10.94
N LYS A 77 28.73 -15.16 -11.04
CA LYS A 77 29.62 -14.89 -9.89
C LYS A 77 28.93 -14.07 -8.79
N GLU A 78 27.99 -13.21 -9.14
CA GLU A 78 27.19 -12.43 -8.19
C GLU A 78 26.16 -13.32 -7.50
N TYR A 79 25.38 -14.08 -8.28
CA TYR A 79 24.29 -14.90 -7.74
C TYR A 79 24.77 -16.15 -6.99
N PHE A 80 25.82 -16.82 -7.47
CA PHE A 80 26.26 -18.09 -6.89
C PHE A 80 27.06 -17.93 -5.60
N LYS A 81 27.50 -16.70 -5.28
CA LYS A 81 28.02 -16.35 -3.94
C LYS A 81 26.94 -16.43 -2.86
N ASN A 82 25.67 -16.27 -3.21
CA ASN A 82 24.58 -16.48 -2.26
C ASN A 82 24.40 -17.98 -1.99
N SER A 83 24.61 -18.37 -0.74
CA SER A 83 24.33 -19.71 -0.22
C SER A 83 22.85 -19.88 0.16
N ASN A 84 22.14 -18.78 0.42
CA ASN A 84 20.71 -18.77 0.68
C ASN A 84 19.92 -18.72 -0.64
N PHE A 85 19.04 -19.71 -0.85
CA PHE A 85 18.18 -19.82 -2.04
C PHE A 85 17.21 -18.63 -2.18
N ASP A 86 16.64 -18.13 -1.09
CA ASP A 86 15.71 -17.00 -1.14
C ASP A 86 16.40 -15.72 -1.60
N ASN A 87 17.61 -15.44 -1.10
CA ASN A 87 18.42 -14.31 -1.57
C ASN A 87 18.82 -14.46 -3.05
N PHE A 88 19.09 -15.69 -3.50
CA PHE A 88 19.36 -15.97 -4.90
C PHE A 88 18.13 -15.65 -5.78
N VAL A 89 16.95 -16.15 -5.41
CA VAL A 89 15.69 -15.90 -6.13
C VAL A 89 15.31 -14.42 -6.13
N LYS A 90 15.47 -13.75 -4.99
CA LYS A 90 15.21 -12.31 -4.86
C LYS A 90 16.05 -11.48 -5.82
N ASN A 91 17.37 -11.68 -5.82
CA ASN A 91 18.26 -10.93 -6.70
C ASN A 91 18.00 -11.26 -8.18
N LEU A 92 17.66 -12.52 -8.48
CA LEU A 92 17.29 -12.92 -9.83
C LEU A 92 16.04 -12.17 -10.30
N PHE A 93 15.02 -12.04 -9.45
CA PHE A 93 13.79 -11.35 -9.81
C PHE A 93 13.91 -9.82 -9.86
N ILE A 94 14.87 -9.23 -9.16
CA ILE A 94 15.23 -7.81 -9.34
C ILE A 94 15.70 -7.58 -10.80
N ASP A 95 16.53 -8.48 -11.33
CA ASP A 95 17.05 -8.37 -12.71
C ASP A 95 16.04 -8.81 -13.79
N THR A 96 14.92 -9.42 -13.41
CA THR A 96 13.78 -9.75 -14.30
C THR A 96 12.56 -8.86 -14.05
N LYS A 97 12.71 -7.78 -13.28
CA LYS A 97 11.58 -6.95 -12.82
C LYS A 97 10.76 -6.37 -13.97
N GLU A 98 11.41 -5.95 -15.05
CA GLU A 98 10.71 -5.38 -16.22
C GLU A 98 9.81 -6.41 -16.90
N GLU A 99 10.29 -7.65 -17.05
CA GLU A 99 9.49 -8.76 -17.60
C GLU A 99 8.34 -9.15 -16.66
N ILE A 100 8.53 -9.04 -15.34
CA ILE A 100 7.47 -9.22 -14.35
C ILE A 100 6.41 -8.12 -14.46
N ILE A 101 6.81 -6.85 -14.65
CA ILE A 101 5.89 -5.73 -14.86
C ILE A 101 5.06 -5.95 -16.13
N ASP A 102 5.69 -6.36 -17.24
CA ASP A 102 4.99 -6.66 -18.50
C ASP A 102 3.99 -7.82 -18.32
N LEU A 103 4.33 -8.81 -17.50
CA LEU A 103 3.43 -9.90 -17.16
C LEU A 103 2.21 -9.41 -16.36
N PHE A 104 2.39 -8.53 -15.37
CA PHE A 104 1.26 -7.91 -14.66
C PHE A 104 0.39 -7.06 -15.59
N ALA A 105 1.00 -6.28 -16.47
CA ALA A 105 0.29 -5.44 -17.42
C ALA A 105 -0.62 -6.27 -18.33
N GLU A 106 -0.10 -7.35 -18.91
CA GLU A 106 -0.89 -8.22 -19.78
C GLU A 106 -2.02 -8.93 -19.00
N ALA A 107 -1.77 -9.37 -17.77
CA ALA A 107 -2.80 -9.97 -16.93
C ALA A 107 -3.96 -8.98 -16.66
N ILE A 108 -3.65 -7.75 -16.27
CA ILE A 108 -4.67 -6.72 -16.03
C ILE A 108 -5.39 -6.36 -17.33
N LYS A 109 -4.66 -6.23 -18.44
CA LYS A 109 -5.22 -5.95 -19.76
C LYS A 109 -6.22 -7.03 -20.20
N GLN A 110 -5.92 -8.30 -19.98
CA GLN A 110 -6.85 -9.41 -20.28
C GLN A 110 -8.08 -9.35 -19.39
N ILE A 111 -7.93 -9.10 -18.09
CA ILE A 111 -9.05 -8.93 -17.16
C ILE A 111 -9.96 -7.78 -17.61
N LYS A 112 -9.38 -6.63 -17.98
CA LYS A 112 -10.13 -5.45 -18.44
C LYS A 112 -10.96 -5.70 -19.71
N LYS A 113 -10.51 -6.58 -20.60
CA LYS A 113 -11.23 -6.90 -21.84
C LYS A 113 -12.57 -7.59 -21.58
N ASP A 114 -12.70 -8.34 -20.49
CA ASP A 114 -13.95 -8.97 -20.09
C ASP A 114 -14.58 -8.19 -18.93
N LYS A 115 -15.65 -7.45 -19.22
CA LYS A 115 -16.36 -6.62 -18.24
C LYS A 115 -16.85 -7.42 -17.02
N LYS A 116 -17.30 -8.67 -17.20
CA LYS A 116 -17.82 -9.49 -16.09
C LYS A 116 -16.67 -9.93 -15.17
N ILE A 117 -15.56 -10.38 -15.76
CA ILE A 117 -14.36 -10.73 -15.00
C ILE A 117 -13.81 -9.50 -14.30
N PHE A 118 -13.71 -8.37 -15.00
CA PHE A 118 -13.23 -7.10 -14.44
C PHE A 118 -14.03 -6.65 -13.21
N THR A 119 -15.36 -6.53 -13.33
CA THR A 119 -16.21 -6.13 -12.21
C THR A 119 -16.10 -7.10 -11.04
N LYS A 120 -16.00 -8.42 -11.31
CA LYS A 120 -15.80 -9.41 -10.25
C LYS A 120 -14.45 -9.23 -9.55
N THR A 121 -13.37 -9.01 -10.30
CA THR A 121 -12.03 -8.78 -9.75
C THR A 121 -11.99 -7.53 -8.88
N VAL A 122 -12.62 -6.43 -9.31
CA VAL A 122 -12.69 -5.20 -8.51
C VAL A 122 -13.42 -5.45 -7.17
N LYS A 123 -14.52 -6.22 -7.19
CA LYS A 123 -15.24 -6.62 -5.96
C LYS A 123 -14.40 -7.49 -5.03
N GLU A 124 -13.63 -8.42 -5.58
CA GLU A 124 -12.73 -9.26 -4.78
C GLU A 124 -11.62 -8.41 -4.13
N ILE A 125 -11.07 -7.42 -4.85
CA ILE A 125 -10.10 -6.45 -4.29
C ILE A 125 -10.73 -5.64 -3.16
N THR A 126 -11.94 -5.10 -3.35
CA THR A 126 -12.58 -4.25 -2.34
C THR A 126 -13.01 -5.03 -1.10
N GLU A 127 -13.43 -6.28 -1.24
CA GLU A 127 -13.71 -7.15 -0.10
C GLU A 127 -12.42 -7.55 0.64
N GLU A 128 -11.30 -7.77 -0.07
CA GLU A 128 -10.00 -7.95 0.58
C GLU A 128 -9.58 -6.70 1.37
N LEU A 129 -9.74 -5.51 0.79
CA LEU A 129 -9.45 -4.25 1.46
C LEU A 129 -10.31 -4.05 2.71
N LYS A 130 -11.61 -4.30 2.60
CA LYS A 130 -12.54 -4.27 3.73
C LYS A 130 -12.06 -5.15 4.88
N ASN A 131 -11.59 -6.36 4.58
CA ASN A 131 -11.09 -7.29 5.59
C ASN A 131 -9.74 -6.86 6.17
N VAL A 132 -8.79 -6.40 5.33
CA VAL A 132 -7.45 -5.97 5.77
C VAL A 132 -7.51 -4.70 6.62
N TYR A 133 -8.38 -3.76 6.27
CA TYR A 133 -8.51 -2.47 6.94
C TYR A 133 -9.69 -2.37 7.90
N GLN A 134 -10.50 -3.42 8.03
CA GLN A 134 -11.65 -3.51 8.95
C GLN A 134 -12.72 -2.42 8.72
N ILE A 135 -12.93 -2.03 7.46
CA ILE A 135 -13.88 -0.98 7.09
C ILE A 135 -15.31 -1.47 7.34
N LYS A 136 -16.00 -0.87 8.32
CA LYS A 136 -17.34 -1.31 8.75
C LYS A 136 -18.48 -0.68 7.94
N ASN A 137 -18.31 0.54 7.45
CA ASN A 137 -19.37 1.24 6.72
C ASN A 137 -19.47 0.73 5.27
N LYS A 138 -20.63 0.20 4.90
CA LYS A 138 -20.90 -0.32 3.56
C LYS A 138 -20.82 0.77 2.49
N GLU A 139 -21.29 1.99 2.78
CA GLU A 139 -21.22 3.11 1.84
C GLU A 139 -19.77 3.47 1.51
N HIS A 140 -18.86 3.34 2.48
CA HIS A 140 -17.43 3.58 2.27
C HIS A 140 -16.85 2.54 1.31
N ILE A 141 -17.20 1.26 1.48
CA ILE A 141 -16.76 0.18 0.59
C ILE A 141 -17.32 0.35 -0.82
N ASP A 142 -18.60 0.68 -0.96
CA ASP A 142 -19.23 0.88 -2.27
C ASP A 142 -18.60 2.07 -3.03
N ALA A 143 -18.20 3.12 -2.31
CA ALA A 143 -17.46 4.24 -2.89
C ALA A 143 -16.02 3.87 -3.26
N ILE A 144 -15.31 3.09 -2.43
CA ILE A 144 -13.97 2.57 -2.74
C ILE A 144 -14.02 1.64 -3.97
N GLU A 145 -15.05 0.79 -4.09
CA GLU A 145 -15.27 -0.05 -5.27
C GLU A 145 -15.45 0.80 -6.53
N TYR A 146 -16.28 1.85 -6.43
CA TYR A 146 -16.48 2.79 -7.52
C TYR A 146 -15.17 3.48 -7.94
N LEU A 147 -14.33 3.90 -6.98
CA LEU A 147 -12.99 4.43 -7.25
C LEU A 147 -12.14 3.43 -8.04
N PHE A 148 -11.96 2.20 -7.54
CA PHE A 148 -11.09 1.22 -8.19
C PHE A 148 -11.57 0.83 -9.57
N GLN A 149 -12.88 0.69 -9.76
CA GLN A 149 -13.46 0.37 -11.05
C GLN A 149 -13.06 1.41 -12.10
N HIS A 150 -13.28 2.68 -11.81
CA HIS A 150 -13.00 3.77 -12.76
C HIS A 150 -11.50 4.04 -12.90
N LEU A 151 -10.73 3.94 -11.81
CA LEU A 151 -9.28 4.11 -11.85
C LEU A 151 -8.64 3.08 -12.78
N ILE A 152 -8.89 1.78 -12.55
CA ILE A 152 -8.30 0.72 -13.36
C ILE A 152 -8.83 0.78 -14.79
N GLU A 153 -10.10 1.15 -15.01
CA GLU A 153 -10.68 1.34 -16.34
C GLU A 153 -9.97 2.45 -17.13
N SER A 154 -9.59 3.56 -16.48
CA SER A 154 -8.92 4.70 -17.13
C SER A 154 -7.47 4.46 -17.55
N LEU A 155 -6.75 3.52 -16.92
CA LEU A 155 -5.32 3.28 -17.15
C LEU A 155 -5.06 2.37 -18.36
N ASP A 156 -4.08 2.70 -19.23
CA ASP A 156 -3.68 1.82 -20.33
C ASP A 156 -2.50 0.90 -19.93
N PHE A 157 -2.68 -0.41 -20.04
CA PHE A 157 -1.67 -1.40 -19.67
C PHE A 157 -0.96 -1.93 -20.93
N ASN A 158 -0.42 -1.00 -21.72
CA ASN A 158 0.25 -1.30 -22.98
C ASN A 158 1.78 -1.20 -22.87
N LYS A 159 2.47 -2.34 -23.03
CA LYS A 159 3.93 -2.49 -22.88
C LYS A 159 4.77 -1.67 -23.84
N ASP A 160 4.20 -1.25 -24.95
CA ASP A 160 4.90 -0.50 -25.99
C ASP A 160 4.95 1.02 -25.70
N LYS A 161 4.32 1.50 -24.62
CA LYS A 161 4.30 2.92 -24.19
C LYS A 161 4.54 3.05 -22.68
N LYS A 162 5.81 2.96 -22.27
CA LYS A 162 6.20 2.76 -20.85
C LYS A 162 6.10 3.98 -19.92
N ASP A 163 5.94 5.20 -20.43
CA ASP A 163 5.82 6.40 -19.57
C ASP A 163 4.36 6.75 -19.23
N ASP A 164 3.52 5.72 -19.15
CA ASP A 164 2.13 5.80 -18.70
C ASP A 164 2.04 5.50 -17.20
N LEU A 165 1.10 6.15 -16.52
CA LEU A 165 0.91 6.10 -15.06
C LEU A 165 0.64 4.67 -14.54
N SER A 166 0.09 3.83 -15.41
CA SER A 166 -0.10 2.39 -15.21
C SER A 166 1.21 1.64 -14.94
N TYR A 167 2.30 1.94 -15.65
CA TYR A 167 3.60 1.29 -15.48
C TYR A 167 4.32 1.77 -14.23
N GLN A 168 4.11 3.01 -13.81
CA GLN A 168 4.59 3.51 -12.52
C GLN A 168 3.91 2.76 -11.36
N LEU A 169 2.61 2.49 -11.46
CA LEU A 169 1.88 1.66 -10.50
C LEU A 169 2.40 0.22 -10.45
N LEU A 170 2.61 -0.39 -11.62
CA LEU A 170 3.11 -1.76 -11.71
C LEU A 170 4.55 -1.89 -11.22
N ASP A 171 5.40 -0.89 -11.46
CA ASP A 171 6.75 -0.85 -10.92
C ASP A 171 6.76 -0.77 -9.39
N LEU A 172 5.88 0.06 -8.80
CA LEU A 172 5.69 0.10 -7.34
C LEU A 172 5.21 -1.25 -6.81
N LEU A 173 4.21 -1.87 -7.45
CA LEU A 173 3.70 -3.19 -7.06
C LEU A 173 4.80 -4.26 -7.12
N ALA A 174 5.53 -4.34 -8.23
CA ALA A 174 6.62 -5.27 -8.40
C ALA A 174 7.70 -5.06 -7.34
N LYS A 175 8.14 -3.83 -7.10
CA LYS A 175 9.10 -3.51 -6.03
C LYS A 175 8.59 -3.92 -4.65
N THR A 176 7.33 -3.67 -4.34
CA THR A 176 6.75 -4.10 -3.06
C THR A 176 6.80 -5.62 -2.92
N ILE A 177 6.42 -6.37 -3.95
CA ILE A 177 6.47 -7.84 -3.92
C ILE A 177 7.93 -8.30 -3.71
N LEU A 178 8.85 -7.85 -4.57
CA LEU A 178 10.26 -8.27 -4.56
C LEU A 178 11.00 -7.94 -3.26
N ASN A 179 10.68 -6.81 -2.63
CA ASN A 179 11.28 -6.42 -1.36
C ASN A 179 10.74 -7.21 -0.17
N ASN A 180 9.62 -7.94 -0.32
CA ASN A 180 8.93 -8.62 0.77
C ASN A 180 8.73 -10.13 0.54
N LEU A 181 9.42 -10.74 -0.44
CA LEU A 181 9.32 -12.17 -0.81
C LEU A 181 9.59 -13.15 0.35
N ASP A 182 10.35 -12.73 1.36
CA ASP A 182 10.88 -13.62 2.41
C ASP A 182 10.05 -13.59 3.69
N ASN A 183 9.03 -12.73 3.76
CA ASN A 183 8.23 -12.54 4.95
C ASN A 183 6.78 -12.89 4.65
N ASN A 184 6.13 -13.61 5.56
CA ASN A 184 4.68 -13.90 5.57
C ASN A 184 3.84 -12.60 5.81
N GLN A 185 4.26 -11.50 5.20
CA GLN A 185 3.78 -10.15 5.38
C GLN A 185 2.60 -9.88 4.45
N GLN A 186 1.72 -8.99 4.90
CA GLN A 186 0.57 -8.53 4.13
C GLN A 186 1.05 -7.62 2.99
N ILE A 187 1.43 -8.21 1.85
CA ILE A 187 1.94 -7.51 0.67
C ILE A 187 0.97 -6.44 0.18
N ASN A 188 -0.33 -6.75 0.13
CA ASN A 188 -1.37 -5.78 -0.23
C ASN A 188 -1.31 -4.55 0.66
N LYS A 189 -1.20 -4.74 1.99
CA LYS A 189 -1.10 -3.64 2.95
C LYS A 189 0.16 -2.79 2.73
N LYS A 190 1.31 -3.42 2.53
CA LYS A 190 2.57 -2.71 2.26
C LYS A 190 2.52 -1.94 0.95
N PHE A 191 1.87 -2.49 -0.08
CA PHE A 191 1.73 -1.84 -1.36
C PHE A 191 0.93 -0.55 -1.23
N PHE A 192 -0.23 -0.61 -0.58
CA PHE A 192 -1.06 0.57 -0.35
C PHE A 192 -0.43 1.56 0.64
N GLU A 193 0.26 1.09 1.68
CA GLU A 193 1.08 1.95 2.56
C GLU A 193 2.22 2.61 1.78
N SER A 194 2.86 1.93 0.82
CA SER A 194 3.91 2.53 -0.03
C SER A 194 3.35 3.54 -1.02
N LEU A 195 2.12 3.33 -1.51
CA LEU A 195 1.45 4.27 -2.41
C LEU A 195 1.00 5.54 -1.72
N ALA A 196 0.56 5.44 -0.47
CA ALA A 196 -0.10 6.55 0.22
C ALA A 196 0.71 7.17 1.37
N LEU A 197 1.69 6.47 1.95
CA LEU A 197 2.15 6.70 3.33
C LEU A 197 3.62 6.32 3.62
N ASP A 198 4.57 6.58 2.73
CA ASP A 198 5.98 6.61 3.19
C ASP A 198 6.22 7.92 3.98
N ASN A 199 5.75 7.94 5.23
CA ASN A 199 5.60 9.10 6.11
C ASN A 199 6.90 9.57 6.79
N LYS A 200 8.07 9.11 6.35
CA LYS A 200 9.33 9.52 6.99
C LYS A 200 9.91 10.80 6.43
N ASP A 201 9.59 11.10 5.18
CA ASP A 201 9.93 12.34 4.49
C ASP A 201 8.62 12.97 3.97
N GLY A 202 8.61 14.26 3.64
CA GLY A 202 7.49 14.90 2.92
C GLY A 202 7.18 14.21 1.58
N ILE A 203 6.37 14.80 0.70
CA ILE A 203 6.03 14.23 -0.63
C ILE A 203 7.28 13.65 -1.30
N ASN A 204 7.37 12.32 -1.32
CA ASN A 204 8.47 11.61 -1.95
C ASN A 204 7.97 10.93 -3.23
N LYS A 205 8.89 10.30 -3.96
CA LYS A 205 8.60 9.66 -5.25
C LYS A 205 7.49 8.59 -5.17
N ASN A 206 7.23 8.02 -3.99
CA ASN A 206 6.25 6.94 -3.83
C ASN A 206 4.82 7.47 -3.71
N ASN A 207 4.62 8.59 -2.98
CA ASN A 207 3.29 9.20 -2.83
C ASN A 207 2.88 10.07 -4.03
N HIS A 208 3.86 10.53 -4.83
CA HIS A 208 3.60 11.32 -6.04
C HIS A 208 2.78 10.55 -7.09
N VAL A 209 2.95 9.23 -7.18
CA VAL A 209 2.16 8.36 -8.09
C VAL A 209 0.69 8.34 -7.65
N PHE A 210 0.41 8.26 -6.35
CA PHE A 210 -0.95 8.33 -5.82
C PHE A 210 -1.65 9.66 -6.17
N PHE A 211 -0.98 10.80 -5.98
CA PHE A 211 -1.58 12.10 -6.35
C PHE A 211 -1.79 12.28 -7.87
N LYS A 212 -0.88 11.73 -8.68
CA LYS A 212 -1.08 11.68 -10.14
C LYS A 212 -2.30 10.85 -10.52
N LEU A 213 -2.51 9.69 -9.88
CA LEU A 213 -3.66 8.80 -10.13
C LEU A 213 -4.99 9.47 -9.80
N VAL A 214 -5.04 10.17 -8.68
CA VAL A 214 -6.21 10.92 -8.26
C VAL A 214 -6.60 11.98 -9.29
N SER A 215 -5.60 12.66 -9.86
CA SER A 215 -5.81 13.74 -10.83
C SER A 215 -6.05 13.23 -12.26
N TYR A 216 -5.67 11.99 -12.57
CA TYR A 216 -5.71 11.42 -13.91
C TYR A 216 -7.13 11.02 -14.35
N THR A 217 -7.83 10.22 -13.54
CA THR A 217 -9.11 9.59 -13.90
C THR A 217 -10.24 10.59 -14.23
N PRO A 218 -10.46 11.69 -13.47
CA PRO A 218 -11.53 12.64 -13.76
C PRO A 218 -11.43 13.29 -15.14
N ASN A 219 -10.22 13.32 -15.71
CA ASN A 219 -9.95 13.92 -17.02
C ASN A 219 -10.06 12.93 -18.20
N HIS A 220 -10.17 11.62 -17.93
CA HIS A 220 -10.09 10.57 -18.96
C HIS A 220 -11.39 9.79 -19.14
N ILE A 221 -12.35 9.89 -18.22
CA ILE A 221 -13.64 9.18 -18.30
C ILE A 221 -14.78 10.17 -18.55
N LYS A 222 -15.50 9.97 -19.65
CA LYS A 222 -16.76 10.69 -19.93
C LYS A 222 -17.87 10.16 -19.00
N ASN A 223 -18.61 11.07 -18.37
CA ASN A 223 -19.72 10.78 -17.43
C ASN A 223 -19.31 10.16 -16.09
N LEU A 224 -18.10 10.41 -15.60
CA LEU A 224 -17.69 10.04 -14.25
C LEU A 224 -18.49 10.85 -13.21
N ASP A 225 -19.18 10.18 -12.28
CA ASP A 225 -19.63 10.80 -11.02
C ASP A 225 -18.39 11.14 -10.17
N GLN A 226 -17.95 12.40 -10.28
CA GLN A 226 -16.74 12.90 -9.63
C GLN A 226 -16.89 12.91 -8.11
N GLU A 227 -18.08 13.19 -7.59
CA GLU A 227 -18.31 13.24 -6.14
C GLU A 227 -18.14 11.85 -5.53
N LYS A 228 -18.75 10.83 -6.15
CA LYS A 228 -18.63 9.44 -5.70
C LYS A 228 -17.21 8.91 -5.86
N TYR A 229 -16.53 9.26 -6.96
CA TYR A 229 -15.12 8.92 -7.18
C TYR A 229 -14.22 9.51 -6.10
N ASN A 230 -14.38 10.81 -5.80
CA ASN A 230 -13.61 11.50 -4.78
C ASN A 230 -13.91 10.93 -3.39
N LYS A 231 -15.17 10.65 -3.03
CA LYS A 231 -15.53 9.98 -1.78
C LYS A 231 -14.81 8.63 -1.62
N GLY A 232 -14.76 7.82 -2.67
CA GLY A 232 -14.03 6.54 -2.67
C GLY A 232 -12.54 6.70 -2.38
N MET A 233 -11.89 7.68 -3.02
CA MET A 233 -10.49 8.03 -2.74
C MET A 233 -10.30 8.42 -1.27
N VAL A 234 -11.20 9.25 -0.76
CA VAL A 234 -11.12 9.75 0.61
C VAL A 234 -11.26 8.62 1.62
N TYR A 235 -12.26 7.77 1.47
CA TYR A 235 -12.44 6.62 2.36
C TYR A 235 -11.29 5.62 2.28
N LEU A 236 -10.72 5.39 1.08
CA LEU A 236 -9.55 4.53 0.94
C LEU A 236 -8.37 5.10 1.74
N GLY A 237 -7.97 6.35 1.48
CA GLY A 237 -6.82 6.92 2.18
C GLY A 237 -7.04 7.04 3.69
N ALA A 238 -8.26 7.35 4.16
CA ALA A 238 -8.57 7.34 5.59
C ALA A 238 -8.34 5.95 6.22
N SER A 239 -8.74 4.89 5.51
CA SER A 239 -8.53 3.49 5.92
C SER A 239 -7.04 3.12 5.95
N LEU A 240 -6.25 3.59 4.98
CA LEU A 240 -4.80 3.32 4.88
C LEU A 240 -4.02 3.90 6.06
N VAL A 241 -4.41 5.09 6.52
CA VAL A 241 -3.81 5.79 7.67
C VAL A 241 -4.13 5.07 8.98
N LYS A 242 -5.01 4.06 8.96
CA LYS A 242 -5.55 3.38 10.14
C LYS A 242 -6.09 4.37 11.15
N ILE A 243 -6.80 5.39 10.67
CA ILE A 243 -7.43 6.39 11.53
C ILE A 243 -8.27 5.67 12.59
N ASP A 244 -8.97 4.58 12.26
CA ASP A 244 -9.72 3.77 13.23
C ASP A 244 -8.88 3.28 14.44
N LYS A 245 -7.59 2.98 14.28
CA LYS A 245 -6.69 2.63 15.40
C LYS A 245 -6.24 3.85 16.22
N PHE A 246 -6.30 5.03 15.62
CA PHE A 246 -6.14 6.33 16.28
C PHE A 246 -7.45 6.79 16.96
N LEU A 247 -8.60 6.49 16.35
CA LEU A 247 -9.95 6.79 16.85
C LEU A 247 -10.38 5.85 17.99
N ASP A 248 -9.88 4.61 18.02
CA ASP A 248 -10.15 3.61 19.07
C ASP A 248 -8.85 3.02 19.67
N PRO A 249 -8.02 3.84 20.34
CA PRO A 249 -6.78 3.36 20.93
C PRO A 249 -7.12 2.53 22.18
N LYS A 250 -6.87 1.21 22.10
CA LYS A 250 -7.03 0.29 23.23
C LYS A 250 -6.15 0.64 24.45
N GLU A 251 -5.06 1.39 24.24
CA GLU A 251 -4.10 1.80 25.29
C GLU A 251 -3.47 3.17 24.97
N ILE A 252 -3.08 3.93 26.00
CA ILE A 252 -2.47 5.27 25.88
C ILE A 252 -1.14 5.25 25.12
N ASN A 253 -0.34 4.19 25.24
CA ASN A 253 0.91 4.05 24.49
C ASN A 253 0.69 3.94 22.97
N ASN A 254 -0.49 3.50 22.53
CA ASN A 254 -0.83 3.44 21.11
C ASN A 254 -1.12 4.84 20.54
N LEU A 255 -1.72 5.74 21.34
CA LEU A 255 -1.88 7.16 20.99
C LEU A 255 -0.53 7.86 20.82
N ASN A 256 0.38 7.69 21.79
CA ASN A 256 1.69 8.34 21.76
C ASN A 256 2.61 7.83 20.65
N LYS A 257 2.54 6.55 20.29
CA LYS A 257 3.30 6.00 19.14
C LYS A 257 2.76 6.45 17.78
N ASN A 258 1.45 6.68 17.67
CA ASN A 258 0.80 6.92 16.38
C ASN A 258 0.58 8.42 16.07
N LYS A 259 0.68 9.31 17.07
CA LYS A 259 0.48 10.76 16.89
C LYS A 259 1.43 11.34 15.83
N ASP A 260 2.69 10.94 15.82
CA ASP A 260 3.69 11.49 14.90
C ASP A 260 3.38 11.07 13.45
N SER A 261 2.83 9.87 13.24
CA SER A 261 2.39 9.44 11.92
C SER A 261 1.17 10.23 11.43
N LEU A 262 0.22 10.56 12.31
CA LEU A 262 -0.95 11.38 11.94
C LEU A 262 -0.56 12.83 11.68
N PHE A 263 0.25 13.43 12.55
CA PHE A 263 0.72 14.81 12.35
C PHE A 263 1.65 14.93 11.15
N THR A 264 2.52 13.95 10.90
CA THR A 264 3.33 13.91 9.68
C THR A 264 2.47 13.69 8.45
N PHE A 265 1.42 12.88 8.54
CA PHE A 265 0.48 12.69 7.44
C PHE A 265 -0.31 13.98 7.11
N ILE A 266 -0.88 14.63 8.11
CA ILE A 266 -1.59 15.93 7.94
C ILE A 266 -0.61 16.99 7.43
N LYS A 267 0.62 17.05 7.97
CA LYS A 267 1.67 17.94 7.49
C LYS A 267 1.99 17.67 6.02
N ASN A 268 2.20 16.41 5.62
CA ASN A 268 2.52 16.03 4.24
C ASN A 268 1.36 16.34 3.28
N LEU A 269 0.11 16.19 3.72
CA LEU A 269 -1.08 16.58 2.94
C LEU A 269 -1.19 18.10 2.80
N SER A 270 -0.96 18.85 3.88
CA SER A 270 -0.95 20.31 3.84
C SER A 270 0.20 20.86 2.98
N GLU A 271 1.38 20.25 3.03
CA GLU A 271 2.49 20.54 2.12
C GLU A 271 2.17 20.18 0.66
N ALA A 272 1.42 19.09 0.43
CA ALA A 272 0.95 18.72 -0.90
C ALA A 272 -0.07 19.71 -1.48
N GLU A 273 -0.97 20.26 -0.69
CA GLU A 273 -1.89 21.32 -1.12
C GLU A 273 -1.16 22.55 -1.69
N THR A 274 0.01 22.87 -1.12
CA THR A 274 0.86 23.98 -1.59
C THR A 274 1.72 23.64 -2.81
N ASN A 275 1.67 22.40 -3.32
CA ASN A 275 2.49 21.94 -4.43
C ASN A 275 2.03 22.52 -5.78
N GLU A 276 2.95 23.12 -6.52
CA GLU A 276 2.72 23.72 -7.84
C GLU A 276 2.28 22.70 -8.91
N LEU A 277 2.52 21.40 -8.70
CA LEU A 277 2.16 20.32 -9.62
C LEU A 277 0.70 19.86 -9.51
N LEU A 278 -0.05 20.32 -8.50
CA LEU A 278 -1.46 20.00 -8.34
C LEU A 278 -2.34 21.08 -8.96
N ASN A 279 -3.30 20.66 -9.78
CA ASN A 279 -4.37 21.54 -10.25
C ASN A 279 -5.37 21.84 -9.10
N ASP A 280 -6.25 22.83 -9.31
CA ASP A 280 -7.20 23.27 -8.28
C ASP A 280 -8.11 22.13 -7.78
N GLN A 281 -8.45 21.19 -8.66
CA GLN A 281 -9.23 20.00 -8.31
C GLN A 281 -8.43 19.05 -7.40
N GLY A 282 -7.14 18.84 -7.67
CA GLY A 282 -6.25 18.04 -6.84
C GLY A 282 -6.06 18.64 -5.45
N LYS A 283 -5.94 19.97 -5.36
CA LYS A 283 -5.88 20.69 -4.08
C LYS A 283 -7.18 20.55 -3.29
N LYS A 284 -8.33 20.76 -3.93
CA LYS A 284 -9.65 20.56 -3.32
C LYS A 284 -9.85 19.13 -2.84
N ASN A 285 -9.44 18.13 -3.62
CA ASN A 285 -9.51 16.73 -3.24
C ASN A 285 -8.67 16.42 -1.98
N ILE A 286 -7.50 17.05 -1.84
CA ILE A 286 -6.68 16.93 -0.62
C ILE A 286 -7.34 17.62 0.57
N GLN A 287 -7.92 18.81 0.38
CA GLN A 287 -8.68 19.49 1.42
C GLN A 287 -9.90 18.67 1.86
N ASP A 288 -10.72 18.18 0.94
CA ASP A 288 -11.87 17.33 1.22
C ASP A 288 -11.44 16.02 1.93
N PHE A 289 -10.28 15.49 1.56
CA PHE A 289 -9.66 14.35 2.22
C PHE A 289 -9.30 14.63 3.68
N ILE A 290 -8.64 15.76 3.95
CA ILE A 290 -8.31 16.21 5.31
C ILE A 290 -9.60 16.47 6.11
N SER A 291 -10.57 17.17 5.51
CA SER A 291 -11.85 17.49 6.14
C SER A 291 -12.62 16.24 6.51
N LEU A 292 -12.69 15.24 5.63
CA LEU A 292 -13.41 14.00 5.94
C LEU A 292 -12.71 13.19 7.04
N ILE A 293 -11.39 13.23 7.13
CA ILE A 293 -10.64 12.65 8.26
C ILE A 293 -10.99 13.36 9.57
N ILE A 294 -11.09 14.69 9.52
CA ILE A 294 -11.47 15.51 10.67
C ILE A 294 -12.94 15.28 11.04
N ASP A 295 -13.85 15.19 10.06
CA ASP A 295 -15.29 15.00 10.23
C ASP A 295 -15.63 13.58 10.70
N ASP A 296 -15.03 12.53 10.13
CA ASP A 296 -15.13 11.16 10.65
C ASP A 296 -14.50 11.06 12.05
N GLY A 297 -13.44 11.82 12.32
CA GLY A 297 -12.90 11.97 13.67
C GLY A 297 -13.90 12.63 14.62
N LEU A 298 -14.46 13.78 14.24
CA LEU A 298 -15.44 14.56 15.00
C LEU A 298 -16.71 13.74 15.30
N ASN A 299 -17.26 13.06 14.29
CA ASN A 299 -18.45 12.23 14.39
C ASN A 299 -18.22 10.96 15.24
N ASN A 300 -17.00 10.42 15.26
CA ASN A 300 -16.62 9.32 16.16
C ASN A 300 -16.15 9.79 17.55
N GLY A 301 -16.37 11.07 17.90
CA GLY A 301 -16.03 11.59 19.22
C GLY A 301 -14.53 11.73 19.47
N LEU A 302 -13.69 11.76 18.44
CA LEU A 302 -12.22 11.94 18.52
C LEU A 302 -11.84 13.21 19.24
N ILE A 303 -12.37 14.36 18.78
CA ILE A 303 -12.04 15.65 19.37
C ILE A 303 -12.55 15.71 20.81
N LYS A 304 -13.73 15.15 21.08
CA LYS A 304 -14.25 15.02 22.44
C LYS A 304 -13.37 14.11 23.32
N SER A 305 -12.90 12.98 22.80
CA SER A 305 -12.02 12.02 23.51
C SER A 305 -10.62 12.58 23.72
N MET A 306 -10.06 13.28 22.72
CA MET A 306 -8.79 14.00 22.80
C MET A 306 -8.89 15.17 23.77
N LEU A 307 -9.93 16.01 23.70
CA LEU A 307 -10.16 17.10 24.65
C LEU A 307 -10.38 16.57 26.07
N ASN A 308 -11.15 15.51 26.25
CA ASN A 308 -11.35 14.91 27.56
C ASN A 308 -10.05 14.32 28.11
N LYS A 309 -9.25 13.62 27.30
CA LYS A 309 -7.98 13.01 27.75
C LYS A 309 -6.86 14.03 27.94
N LEU A 310 -6.71 14.99 27.02
CA LEU A 310 -5.73 16.08 27.12
C LEU A 310 -6.12 17.06 28.22
N GLY A 311 -7.40 17.44 28.33
CA GLY A 311 -7.93 18.22 29.43
C GLY A 311 -7.69 17.51 30.77
N ASN A 312 -7.97 16.21 30.84
CA ASN A 312 -7.70 15.45 32.06
C ASN A 312 -6.21 15.40 32.43
N TYR A 313 -5.32 15.35 31.44
CA TYR A 313 -3.88 15.21 31.68
C TYR A 313 -3.14 16.54 31.88
N LEU A 314 -3.52 17.59 31.15
CA LEU A 314 -2.87 18.91 31.18
C LEU A 314 -3.50 19.86 32.17
N VAL A 315 -4.78 19.68 32.49
CA VAL A 315 -5.54 20.60 33.35
C VAL A 315 -5.99 19.89 34.61
N VAL A 316 -6.81 18.83 34.48
CA VAL A 316 -7.45 18.21 35.66
C VAL A 316 -6.42 17.57 36.59
N SER A 317 -5.55 16.68 36.10
CA SER A 317 -4.58 15.97 36.94
C SER A 317 -3.55 16.91 37.60
N PRO A 318 -2.95 17.89 36.88
CA PRO A 318 -2.05 18.87 37.50
C PRO A 318 -2.75 19.75 38.54
N LEU A 319 -4.01 20.15 38.29
CA LEU A 319 -4.77 20.98 39.23
C LEU A 319 -5.17 20.19 40.48
N ILE A 320 -5.64 18.95 40.33
CA ILE A 320 -5.88 18.02 41.45
C ILE A 320 -4.59 17.86 42.27
N ASN A 321 -3.46 17.58 41.62
CA ASN A 321 -2.19 17.38 42.30
C ASN A 321 -1.73 18.64 43.04
N TYR A 322 -1.90 19.82 42.44
CA TYR A 322 -1.59 21.09 43.07
C TYR A 322 -2.48 21.34 44.30
N ILE A 323 -3.79 21.11 44.19
CA ILE A 323 -4.74 21.26 45.29
C ILE A 323 -4.42 20.30 46.44
N LYS A 324 -4.12 19.03 46.13
CA LYS A 324 -3.73 18.01 47.12
C LYS A 324 -2.39 18.35 47.78
N SER A 325 -1.39 18.71 46.99
CA SER A 325 -0.04 19.03 47.51
C SER A 325 -0.01 20.28 48.39
N ASN A 326 -1.00 21.18 48.25
CA ASN A 326 -1.15 22.36 49.10
C ASN A 326 -2.21 22.17 50.20
N ASN A 327 -2.75 20.96 50.40
CA ASN A 327 -3.80 20.64 51.39
C ASN A 327 -5.04 21.55 51.29
N LEU A 328 -5.42 21.95 50.07
CA LEU A 328 -6.56 22.83 49.81
C LEU A 328 -7.87 22.08 49.59
N GLU A 329 -7.81 20.75 49.57
CA GLU A 329 -8.91 19.86 49.18
C GLU A 329 -10.18 20.11 50.00
N THR A 330 -10.06 20.10 51.33
CA THR A 330 -11.18 20.32 52.25
C THR A 330 -11.80 21.70 52.07
N LYS A 331 -10.99 22.76 52.01
CA LYS A 331 -11.48 24.14 51.86
C LYS A 331 -12.21 24.37 50.55
N ILE A 332 -11.73 23.75 49.46
CA ILE A 332 -12.36 23.89 48.14
C ILE A 332 -13.67 23.10 48.09
N LEU A 333 -13.75 21.91 48.70
CA LEU A 333 -15.00 21.14 48.78
C LEU A 333 -16.04 21.78 49.70
N GLU A 334 -15.63 22.40 50.81
CA GLU A 334 -16.53 23.17 51.68
C GLU A 334 -17.19 24.34 50.94
N LEU A 335 -16.49 24.96 49.99
CA LEU A 335 -17.01 26.04 49.15
C LEU A 335 -17.88 25.54 47.98
N ASN A 336 -17.80 24.25 47.64
CA ASN A 336 -18.52 23.64 46.51
C ASN A 336 -19.18 22.32 46.99
N SER A 337 -20.04 22.44 48.01
CA SER A 337 -20.60 21.32 48.78
C SER A 337 -21.43 20.31 47.98
N GLU A 338 -21.83 20.66 46.76
CA GLU A 338 -22.55 19.81 45.82
C GLU A 338 -21.67 18.74 45.14
N PHE A 339 -20.35 18.82 45.31
CA PHE A 339 -19.39 17.85 44.78
C PHE A 339 -18.80 16.98 45.90
N ASN A 340 -18.70 15.68 45.64
CA ASN A 340 -18.21 14.71 46.63
C ASN A 340 -16.68 14.53 46.58
N SER A 341 -16.00 15.04 45.55
CA SER A 341 -14.55 15.01 45.45
C SER A 341 -14.00 16.13 44.56
N ILE A 342 -12.72 16.47 44.75
CA ILE A 342 -12.05 17.50 43.95
C ILE A 342 -11.89 17.06 42.50
N GLU A 343 -11.73 15.75 42.24
CA GLU A 343 -11.78 15.19 40.90
C GLU A 343 -13.12 15.47 40.22
N GLN A 344 -14.24 15.33 40.94
CA GLN A 344 -15.57 15.54 40.39
C GLN A 344 -15.81 17.02 40.08
N LEU A 345 -15.39 17.91 40.98
CA LEU A 345 -15.46 19.36 40.80
C LEU A 345 -14.64 19.81 39.58
N ILE A 346 -13.36 19.44 39.53
CA ILE A 346 -12.43 19.89 38.47
C ILE A 346 -12.78 19.27 37.11
N SER A 347 -13.37 18.07 37.08
CA SER A 347 -13.84 17.48 35.82
C SER A 347 -15.13 18.13 35.30
N THR A 348 -15.84 18.87 36.15
CA THR A 348 -17.06 19.62 35.78
C THR A 348 -16.72 21.04 35.30
N TRP A 349 -15.65 21.63 35.83
CA TRP A 349 -15.03 22.85 35.31
C TRP A 349 -14.36 22.59 33.95
#